data_AF-Q5C287-F1
#
_entry.id   AF-Q5C287-F1
#
_cell.length_a   1.000
_cell.length_b   1.000
_cell.length_c   1.000
_cell.angle_alpha   90.00
_cell.angle_beta   90.00
_cell.angle_gamma   90.00
#
_symmetry.space_group_name_H-M   'P 1'
#
loop_
_entity.id
_entity.type
_entity.pdbx_description
1 polymer ?
#
loop_
_entity_poly.entity_id
_entity_poly.type
_entity_poly.pdbx_seq_one_letter_code
_entity_poly.pdbx_strand_id
1 'polypeptide(L)'
;QQQQTQLDSQLRLIDILTQQLQMQIPISCTTSSMSVDTVDNSIPEFNYDPECGIIFTTWFKRQEDTFRIEFPNQNDAWKTRLLVCKLGPSEYEFFSDHILPKLPQELSFEEVVKQLSEIFGKSTSLLSIRYKCLRLVKSETDDYGMLADVVNRECERFRLHFLTDDQFKCLVFIGALRSPEDAEVRARLLSRLDQDLNIQLGTYQDMLDPSMCTW
;
A
#
# COMPACT_ATOMS: atom_id res chain seq x y z
N GLN A 1 51.36 32.53 -8.62
CA GLN A 1 51.09 31.10 -8.85
C GLN A 1 50.45 30.44 -7.63
N GLN A 2 51.04 30.57 -6.43
CA GLN A 2 50.52 29.97 -5.18
C GLN A 2 49.09 30.41 -4.80
N GLN A 3 48.74 31.67 -5.07
CA GLN A 3 47.42 32.23 -4.77
C GLN A 3 46.28 31.68 -5.65
N GLN A 4 46.59 31.32 -6.91
CA GLN A 4 45.61 30.73 -7.84
C GLN A 4 45.26 29.29 -7.43
N THR A 5 46.27 28.52 -7.02
CA THR A 5 46.09 27.16 -6.51
C THR A 5 45.28 27.13 -5.21
N GLN A 6 45.43 28.16 -4.38
CA GLN A 6 44.62 28.33 -3.18
C GLN A 6 43.15 28.65 -3.52
N LEU A 7 42.89 29.45 -4.55
CA LEU A 7 41.53 29.72 -5.02
C LEU A 7 40.87 28.47 -5.62
N ASP A 8 41.60 27.71 -6.43
CA ASP A 8 41.08 26.48 -7.05
C ASP A 8 40.78 25.39 -6.02
N SER A 9 41.60 25.29 -4.97
CA SER A 9 41.34 24.36 -3.86
C SER A 9 40.12 24.76 -3.04
N GLN A 10 39.92 26.06 -2.80
CA GLN A 10 38.71 26.59 -2.16
C GLN A 10 37.46 26.29 -3.00
N LEU A 11 37.53 26.47 -4.33
CA LEU A 11 36.41 26.18 -5.23
C LEU A 11 36.05 24.70 -5.25
N ARG A 12 37.03 23.78 -5.24
CA ARG A 12 36.75 22.33 -5.14
C ARG A 12 36.13 21.94 -3.81
N LEU A 13 36.56 22.55 -2.70
CA LEU A 13 35.97 22.29 -1.40
C LEU A 13 34.51 22.77 -1.36
N ILE A 14 34.23 23.93 -1.94
CA ILE A 14 32.84 24.44 -2.08
C ILE A 14 32.01 23.48 -2.94
N ASP A 15 32.55 22.97 -4.04
CA ASP A 15 31.81 22.06 -4.93
C ASP A 15 31.51 20.70 -4.26
N ILE A 16 32.48 20.16 -3.50
CA ILE A 16 32.30 18.93 -2.70
C ILE A 16 31.28 19.16 -1.58
N LEU A 17 31.34 20.30 -0.89
CA LEU A 17 30.37 20.65 0.15
C LEU A 17 28.97 20.87 -0.42
N THR A 18 28.87 21.43 -1.63
CA THR A 18 27.59 21.64 -2.33
C THR A 18 26.97 20.30 -2.75
N GLN A 19 27.78 19.36 -3.25
CA GLN A 19 27.32 17.99 -3.54
C GLN A 19 26.94 17.20 -2.27
N GLN A 20 27.69 17.35 -1.18
CA GLN A 20 27.33 16.70 0.09
C GLN A 20 26.05 17.29 0.71
N LEU A 21 25.83 18.60 0.59
CA LEU A 21 24.58 19.24 1.01
C LEU A 21 23.39 18.80 0.15
N GLN A 22 23.58 18.53 -1.15
CA GLN A 22 22.54 17.96 -2.01
C GLN A 22 22.17 16.52 -1.64
N MET A 23 23.12 15.75 -1.09
CA MET A 23 22.89 14.36 -0.63
C MET A 23 22.31 14.27 0.78
N GLN A 24 22.35 15.35 1.57
CA GLN A 24 21.87 15.41 2.95
C GLN A 24 20.68 16.34 3.17
N ILE A 25 19.95 16.73 2.13
CA ILE A 25 18.71 17.49 2.32
C ILE A 25 17.73 16.60 3.09
N PRO A 26 17.39 16.92 4.37
CA PRO A 26 16.13 16.43 4.90
C PRO A 26 15.07 17.07 4.02
N ILE A 27 14.10 16.30 3.55
CA ILE A 27 12.98 16.77 2.71
C ILE A 27 12.25 17.89 3.47
N SER A 28 12.73 19.11 3.31
CA SER A 28 12.19 20.33 3.89
C SER A 28 11.81 21.17 2.69
N CYS A 29 10.53 21.10 2.36
CA CYS A 29 9.91 21.92 1.34
C CYS A 29 10.02 23.39 1.74
N THR A 30 11.06 24.08 1.30
CA THR A 30 11.16 25.54 1.43
C THR A 30 11.26 26.18 0.04
N THR A 31 10.15 26.76 -0.41
CA THR A 31 10.13 27.81 -1.44
C THR A 31 9.08 28.87 -1.11
N SER A 32 9.55 30.10 -0.92
CA SER A 32 8.80 31.34 -0.64
C SER A 32 7.81 31.72 -1.76
N SER A 33 6.55 32.04 -1.46
CA SER A 33 6.05 33.38 -1.11
C SER A 33 4.51 33.34 -1.19
N MET A 34 3.83 33.42 -0.04
CA MET A 34 2.44 32.99 0.19
C MET A 34 2.26 31.49 -0.21
N SER A 35 1.10 30.85 -0.07
CA SER A 35 0.71 29.77 -1.02
C SER A 35 1.28 28.33 -0.95
N VAL A 36 1.89 27.82 0.14
CA VAL A 36 2.08 26.35 0.33
C VAL A 36 1.73 25.89 1.75
N ASP A 37 2.00 26.70 2.78
CA ASP A 37 1.78 26.32 4.19
C ASP A 37 0.31 25.99 4.53
N THR A 38 -0.65 26.60 3.82
CA THR A 38 -2.09 26.28 3.97
C THR A 38 -2.46 24.95 3.31
N VAL A 39 -1.75 24.57 2.25
CA VAL A 39 -1.94 23.30 1.50
C VAL A 39 -1.26 22.15 2.23
N ASP A 40 -0.11 22.42 2.85
CA ASP A 40 0.61 21.43 3.65
C ASP A 40 -0.26 20.95 4.84
N ASN A 41 -1.09 21.84 5.40
CA ASN A 41 -2.07 21.47 6.43
C ASN A 41 -3.36 20.83 5.89
N SER A 42 -3.68 20.94 4.59
CA SER A 42 -4.95 20.42 4.05
C SER A 42 -4.88 18.95 3.63
N ILE A 43 -3.70 18.49 3.19
CA ILE A 43 -3.49 17.10 2.79
C ILE A 43 -2.95 16.30 3.98
N PRO A 44 -3.71 15.33 4.52
CA PRO A 44 -3.25 14.50 5.62
C PRO A 44 -2.14 13.56 5.17
N GLU A 45 -1.17 13.29 6.04
CA GLU A 45 -0.13 12.29 5.80
C GLU A 45 -0.73 10.90 5.53
N PHE A 46 -0.15 10.18 4.57
CA PHE A 46 -0.50 8.82 4.21
C PHE A 46 0.34 7.83 5.01
N ASN A 47 -0.32 7.07 5.86
CA ASN A 47 0.27 5.97 6.63
C ASN A 47 -0.44 4.68 6.22
N TYR A 48 0.30 3.72 5.64
CA TYR A 48 -0.30 2.53 5.04
C TYR A 48 -0.79 1.56 6.12
N ASP A 49 -2.09 1.30 6.13
CA ASP A 49 -2.71 0.32 7.00
C ASP A 49 -3.80 -0.46 6.23
N PRO A 50 -3.43 -1.58 5.60
CA PRO A 50 -4.37 -2.39 4.84
C PRO A 50 -5.41 -3.11 5.72
N GLU A 51 -5.20 -3.19 7.05
CA GLU A 51 -6.13 -3.82 7.98
C GLU A 51 -7.28 -2.88 8.35
N CYS A 52 -6.97 -1.60 8.59
CA CYS A 52 -7.94 -0.52 8.74
C CYS A 52 -8.47 0.03 7.40
N GLY A 53 -7.99 -0.49 6.27
CA GLY A 53 -8.42 -0.10 4.93
C GLY A 53 -7.82 1.24 4.43
N ILE A 54 -6.77 1.70 5.09
CA ILE A 54 -5.97 2.86 4.68
C ILE A 54 -4.97 2.40 3.61
N ILE A 55 -5.44 2.40 2.37
CA ILE A 55 -4.64 2.05 1.19
C ILE A 55 -4.48 3.28 0.28
N PHE A 56 -3.39 3.32 -0.48
CA PHE A 56 -3.03 4.51 -1.26
C PHE A 56 -4.13 4.93 -2.22
N THR A 57 -4.80 3.99 -2.88
CA THR A 57 -5.89 4.30 -3.82
C THR A 57 -7.08 5.01 -3.16
N THR A 58 -7.38 4.70 -1.90
CA THR A 58 -8.50 5.33 -1.16
C THR A 58 -8.10 6.69 -0.61
N TRP A 59 -6.88 6.82 -0.11
CA TRP A 59 -6.33 8.09 0.34
C TRP A 59 -6.18 9.06 -0.84
N PHE A 60 -5.54 8.63 -1.93
CA PHE A 60 -5.27 9.46 -3.10
C PHE A 60 -6.55 9.95 -3.76
N LYS A 61 -7.59 9.11 -3.88
CA LYS A 61 -8.90 9.51 -4.42
C LYS A 61 -9.53 10.70 -3.68
N ARG A 62 -9.27 10.86 -2.37
CA ARG A 62 -9.76 12.00 -1.59
C ARG A 62 -8.96 13.28 -1.86
N GLN A 63 -7.71 13.13 -2.27
CA GLN A 63 -6.77 14.24 -2.52
C GLN A 63 -6.61 14.53 -4.02
N GLU A 64 -7.20 13.71 -4.88
CA GLU A 64 -6.98 13.74 -6.32
C GLU A 64 -7.37 15.08 -6.93
N ASP A 65 -8.52 15.63 -6.53
CA ASP A 65 -8.98 16.96 -6.95
C ASP A 65 -8.02 18.06 -6.49
N THR A 66 -7.45 17.94 -5.29
CA THR A 66 -6.43 18.86 -4.77
C THR A 66 -5.20 18.89 -5.69
N PHE A 67 -4.68 17.71 -6.08
CA PHE A 67 -3.53 17.63 -6.99
C PHE A 67 -3.85 18.04 -8.44
N ARG A 68 -5.04 17.71 -8.94
CA ARG A 68 -5.40 17.88 -10.37
C ARG A 68 -6.06 19.22 -10.68
N ILE A 69 -6.93 19.71 -9.79
CA ILE A 69 -7.81 20.86 -10.01
C ILE A 69 -7.34 22.09 -9.24
N GLU A 70 -6.99 21.95 -7.95
CA GLU A 70 -6.64 23.11 -7.11
C GLU A 70 -5.26 23.71 -7.42
N PHE A 71 -4.37 22.92 -8.05
CA PHE A 71 -3.04 23.36 -8.48
C PHE A 71 -2.86 23.29 -10.01
N PRO A 72 -3.59 24.10 -10.80
CA PRO A 72 -3.52 24.05 -12.25
C PRO A 72 -2.21 24.64 -12.80
N ASN A 73 -1.57 25.54 -12.04
CA ASN A 73 -0.34 26.23 -12.45
C ASN A 73 0.96 25.52 -12.04
N GLN A 74 0.85 24.42 -11.27
CA GLN A 74 2.02 23.68 -10.80
C GLN A 74 2.42 22.60 -11.79
N ASN A 75 3.72 22.43 -11.98
CA ASN A 75 4.25 21.39 -12.86
C ASN A 75 4.28 20.02 -12.17
N ASP A 76 4.44 18.96 -12.97
CA ASP A 76 4.49 17.58 -12.48
C ASP A 76 5.57 17.38 -11.41
N ALA A 77 6.75 17.98 -11.57
CA ALA A 77 7.83 17.85 -10.60
C ALA A 77 7.44 18.41 -9.22
N TRP A 78 6.68 19.51 -9.17
CA TRP A 78 6.15 20.04 -7.91
C TRP A 78 5.09 19.13 -7.31
N LYS A 79 4.16 18.62 -8.12
CA LYS A 79 3.09 17.70 -7.66
C LYS A 79 3.66 16.39 -7.14
N THR A 80 4.66 15.84 -7.83
CA THR A 80 5.40 14.66 -7.41
C THR A 80 6.08 14.90 -6.06
N ARG A 81 6.81 16.03 -5.89
CA ARG A 81 7.45 16.35 -4.62
C ARG A 81 6.42 16.44 -3.49
N LEU A 82 5.30 17.15 -3.70
CA LEU A 82 4.26 17.27 -2.69
C LEU A 82 3.67 15.90 -2.31
N LEU A 83 3.33 15.06 -3.29
CA LEU A 83 2.78 13.72 -3.04
C LEU A 83 3.73 12.86 -2.22
N VAL A 84 5.02 12.87 -2.58
CA VAL A 84 6.06 12.11 -1.88
C VAL A 84 6.30 12.64 -0.47
N CYS A 85 6.20 13.96 -0.24
CA CYS A 85 6.29 14.56 1.10
C CYS A 85 5.10 14.22 2.00
N LYS A 86 3.98 13.76 1.43
CA LYS A 86 2.80 13.34 2.17
C LYS A 86 2.81 11.86 2.52
N LEU A 87 3.83 11.11 2.13
CA LEU A 87 4.04 9.75 2.59
C LEU A 87 4.59 9.77 4.01
N GLY A 88 4.12 8.87 4.85
CA GLY A 88 4.72 8.60 6.15
C GLY A 88 6.18 8.14 6.00
N PRO A 89 6.98 8.20 7.08
CA PRO A 89 8.41 7.88 7.01
C PRO A 89 8.71 6.49 6.46
N SER A 90 7.95 5.48 6.91
CA SER A 90 8.11 4.09 6.48
C SER A 90 7.70 3.89 5.03
N GLU A 91 6.62 4.55 4.60
CA GLU A 91 6.10 4.47 3.24
C GLU A 91 7.03 5.15 2.25
N TYR A 92 7.62 6.28 2.64
CA TYR A 92 8.64 6.97 1.84
C TYR A 92 9.88 6.10 1.64
N GLU A 93 10.41 5.52 2.73
CA GLU A 93 11.59 4.65 2.66
C GLU A 93 11.33 3.45 1.73
N PHE A 94 10.22 2.76 1.92
CA PHE A 94 9.83 1.64 1.06
C PHE A 94 9.66 2.06 -0.41
N PHE A 95 8.98 3.18 -0.66
CA PHE A 95 8.81 3.69 -2.02
C PHE A 95 10.15 4.04 -2.66
N SER A 96 11.04 4.72 -1.93
CA SER A 96 12.37 5.10 -2.38
C SER A 96 13.21 3.88 -2.75
N ASP A 97 13.16 2.82 -1.94
CA ASP A 97 13.84 1.56 -2.24
C ASP A 97 13.26 0.86 -3.49
N HIS A 98 11.94 0.89 -3.65
CA HIS A 98 11.24 0.24 -4.76
C HIS A 98 11.57 0.84 -6.13
N ILE A 99 11.78 2.17 -6.19
CA ILE A 99 12.02 2.87 -7.46
C ILE A 99 13.50 2.87 -7.88
N LEU A 100 14.41 2.32 -7.06
CA LEU A 100 15.83 2.24 -7.39
C LEU A 100 16.04 1.56 -8.75
N PRO A 101 16.99 2.05 -9.57
CA PRO A 101 17.98 3.09 -9.27
C PRO A 101 17.50 4.53 -9.49
N LYS A 102 16.21 4.75 -9.82
CA LYS A 102 15.67 6.08 -10.10
C LYS A 102 15.37 6.84 -8.82
N LEU A 103 15.34 8.17 -8.92
CA LEU A 103 14.89 9.04 -7.84
C LEU A 103 13.41 9.44 -8.01
N PRO A 104 12.68 9.79 -6.92
CA PRO A 104 11.29 10.22 -7.04
C PRO A 104 11.10 11.40 -7.99
N GLN A 105 12.11 12.26 -8.10
CA GLN A 105 12.12 13.47 -8.91
C GLN A 105 12.29 13.18 -10.42
N GLU A 106 12.76 11.98 -10.77
CA GLU A 106 12.93 11.52 -12.15
C GLU A 106 11.65 10.89 -12.71
N LEU A 107 10.64 10.69 -11.86
CA LEU A 107 9.34 10.14 -12.23
C LEU A 107 8.32 11.27 -12.43
N SER A 108 7.48 11.13 -13.45
CA SER A 108 6.30 11.96 -13.61
C SER A 108 5.28 11.71 -12.50
N PHE A 109 4.36 12.66 -12.32
CA PHE A 109 3.33 12.55 -11.28
C PHE A 109 2.49 11.28 -11.44
N GLU A 110 2.08 10.95 -12.67
CA GLU A 110 1.30 9.73 -12.96
C GLU A 110 2.10 8.44 -12.73
N GLU A 111 3.41 8.43 -13.03
CA GLU A 111 4.26 7.28 -12.72
C GLU A 111 4.37 7.04 -11.21
N VAL A 112 4.52 8.10 -10.42
CA VAL A 112 4.55 7.99 -8.95
C VAL A 112 3.22 7.50 -8.40
N VAL A 113 2.09 8.06 -8.86
CA VAL A 113 0.75 7.60 -8.47
C VAL A 113 0.56 6.12 -8.81
N LYS A 114 1.01 5.68 -9.98
CA LYS A 114 0.95 4.28 -10.39
C LYS A 114 1.79 3.38 -9.47
N GLN A 115 3.05 3.71 -9.25
CA GLN A 115 3.96 2.94 -8.38
C GLN A 115 3.41 2.83 -6.95
N LEU A 116 2.98 3.94 -6.36
CA LEU A 116 2.38 3.95 -5.03
C LEU A 116 1.07 3.15 -4.97
N SER A 117 0.27 3.15 -6.05
CA SER A 117 -0.92 2.32 -6.17
C SER A 117 -0.62 0.82 -6.32
N GLU A 118 0.55 0.46 -6.85
CA GLU A 118 1.00 -0.94 -6.96
C GLU A 118 1.54 -1.43 -5.61
N ILE A 119 2.37 -0.62 -4.95
CA ILE A 119 3.05 -0.94 -3.70
C ILE A 119 2.09 -0.91 -2.49
N PHE A 120 1.36 0.20 -2.35
CA PHE A 120 0.43 0.47 -1.24
C PHE A 120 -1.02 0.36 -1.68
N GLY A 121 -1.24 -0.30 -2.82
CA GLY A 121 -2.55 -0.70 -3.29
C GLY A 121 -3.16 -1.78 -2.42
N LYS A 122 -4.36 -2.20 -2.82
CA LYS A 122 -5.03 -3.32 -2.18
C LYS A 122 -4.34 -4.62 -2.58
N SER A 123 -3.31 -5.03 -1.85
CA SER A 123 -2.67 -6.35 -1.99
C SER A 123 -3.39 -7.43 -1.17
N THR A 124 -4.69 -7.27 -0.90
CA THR A 124 -5.49 -8.34 -0.28
C THR A 124 -6.01 -9.24 -1.40
N SER A 125 -5.50 -10.46 -1.50
CA SER A 125 -6.06 -11.46 -2.43
C SER A 125 -7.55 -11.62 -2.17
N LEU A 126 -8.33 -11.95 -3.20
CA LEU A 126 -9.78 -12.16 -3.05
C LEU A 126 -10.06 -13.25 -2.00
N LEU A 127 -9.18 -14.25 -1.91
CA LEU A 127 -9.20 -15.25 -0.86
C LEU A 127 -9.02 -14.65 0.53
N SER A 128 -8.03 -13.78 0.71
CA SER A 128 -7.78 -13.11 2.00
C SER A 128 -8.98 -12.27 2.44
N ILE A 129 -9.63 -11.58 1.51
CA ILE A 129 -10.87 -10.84 1.76
C ILE A 129 -11.98 -11.81 2.21
N ARG A 130 -12.17 -12.91 1.48
CA ARG A 130 -13.20 -13.90 1.77
C ARG A 130 -13.01 -14.55 3.13
N TYR A 131 -11.79 -14.93 3.43
CA TYR A 131 -11.42 -15.53 4.71
C TYR A 131 -11.58 -14.56 5.88
N LYS A 132 -11.16 -13.29 5.73
CA LYS A 132 -11.40 -12.24 6.75
C LYS A 132 -12.88 -12.03 7.01
N CYS A 133 -13.71 -11.96 5.96
CA CYS A 133 -15.16 -11.80 6.08
C CYS A 133 -15.82 -12.94 6.89
N LEU A 134 -15.40 -14.19 6.69
CA LEU A 134 -15.92 -15.34 7.44
C LEU A 134 -15.50 -15.36 8.91
N ARG A 135 -14.53 -14.53 9.27
CA ARG A 135 -14.02 -14.40 10.64
C ARG A 135 -14.45 -13.10 11.31
N LEU A 136 -15.41 -12.36 10.72
CA LEU A 136 -15.97 -11.19 11.37
C LEU A 136 -16.56 -11.56 12.73
N VAL A 137 -16.14 -10.83 13.74
CA VAL A 137 -16.63 -10.90 15.11
C VAL A 137 -16.96 -9.48 15.53
N LYS A 138 -18.11 -9.30 16.18
CA LYS A 138 -18.53 -7.99 16.70
C LYS A 138 -17.53 -7.53 17.78
N SER A 139 -17.03 -6.29 17.67
CA SER A 139 -16.24 -5.70 18.76
C SER A 139 -17.11 -5.44 19.99
N GLU A 140 -16.49 -5.38 21.17
CA GLU A 140 -17.15 -4.99 22.41
C GLU A 140 -17.71 -3.56 22.33
N THR A 141 -17.04 -2.68 21.57
CA THR A 141 -17.38 -1.27 21.41
C THR A 141 -18.42 -0.99 20.33
N ASP A 142 -18.62 -1.92 19.39
CA ASP A 142 -19.51 -1.70 18.25
C ASP A 142 -20.98 -1.78 18.68
N ASP A 143 -21.83 -0.91 18.14
CA ASP A 143 -23.26 -1.15 18.13
C ASP A 143 -23.65 -2.07 16.95
N TYR A 144 -24.93 -2.46 16.88
CA TYR A 144 -25.42 -3.34 15.81
C TYR A 144 -25.43 -2.65 14.44
N GLY A 145 -25.55 -1.32 14.39
CA GLY A 145 -25.49 -0.55 13.15
C GLY A 145 -24.08 -0.57 12.56
N MET A 146 -23.07 -0.30 13.38
CA MET A 146 -21.66 -0.39 13.00
C MET A 146 -21.31 -1.81 12.51
N LEU A 147 -21.79 -2.84 13.19
CA LEU A 147 -21.61 -4.22 12.72
C LEU A 147 -22.29 -4.46 11.37
N ALA A 148 -23.52 -3.98 11.17
CA ALA A 148 -24.24 -4.11 9.90
C ALA A 148 -23.48 -3.43 8.75
N ASP A 149 -22.95 -2.24 8.98
CA ASP A 149 -22.15 -1.50 8.00
C ASP A 149 -20.84 -2.23 7.65
N VAL A 150 -20.18 -2.82 8.66
CA VAL A 150 -18.98 -3.66 8.46
C VAL A 150 -19.30 -4.91 7.65
N VAL A 151 -20.37 -5.65 8.03
CA VAL A 151 -20.81 -6.86 7.32
C VAL A 151 -21.15 -6.53 5.87
N ASN A 152 -21.91 -5.46 5.62
CA ASN A 152 -22.26 -5.07 4.26
C ASN A 152 -21.02 -4.75 3.42
N ARG A 153 -20.10 -3.93 3.95
CA ARG A 153 -18.85 -3.57 3.27
C ARG A 153 -17.98 -4.79 2.94
N GLU A 154 -17.82 -5.72 3.88
CA GLU A 154 -17.00 -6.91 3.65
C GLU A 154 -17.70 -7.92 2.72
N CYS A 155 -19.04 -8.06 2.76
CA CYS A 155 -19.80 -8.89 1.82
C CYS A 155 -19.72 -8.38 0.37
N GLU A 156 -19.76 -7.06 0.15
CA GLU A 156 -19.53 -6.49 -1.18
C GLU A 156 -18.12 -6.77 -1.69
N ARG A 157 -17.11 -6.67 -0.80
CA ARG A 157 -15.72 -7.02 -1.12
C ARG A 157 -15.54 -8.53 -1.35
N PHE A 158 -16.29 -9.36 -0.64
CA PHE A 158 -16.27 -10.83 -0.73
C PHE A 158 -16.66 -11.34 -2.13
N ARG A 159 -17.45 -10.54 -2.86
CA ARG A 159 -17.94 -10.87 -4.21
C ARG A 159 -18.71 -12.19 -4.22
N LEU A 160 -19.70 -12.30 -3.33
CA LEU A 160 -20.47 -13.53 -3.09
C LEU A 160 -21.13 -14.05 -4.37
N HIS A 161 -21.64 -13.17 -5.22
CA HIS A 161 -22.33 -13.52 -6.46
C HIS A 161 -21.43 -14.18 -7.53
N PHE A 162 -20.11 -14.11 -7.39
CA PHE A 162 -19.15 -14.78 -8.29
C PHE A 162 -18.61 -16.08 -7.70
N LEU A 163 -19.12 -16.53 -6.55
CA LEU A 163 -18.65 -17.72 -5.86
C LEU A 163 -19.52 -18.92 -6.24
N THR A 164 -18.90 -20.05 -6.58
CA THR A 164 -19.62 -21.30 -6.75
C THR A 164 -19.97 -21.91 -5.39
N ASP A 165 -20.97 -22.79 -5.34
CA ASP A 165 -21.35 -23.51 -4.12
C ASP A 165 -20.16 -24.29 -3.53
N ASP A 166 -19.31 -24.86 -4.37
CA ASP A 166 -18.14 -25.65 -3.98
C ASP A 166 -17.06 -24.76 -3.37
N GLN A 167 -16.79 -23.60 -4.00
CA GLN A 167 -15.86 -22.61 -3.45
C GLN A 167 -16.36 -22.06 -2.11
N PHE A 168 -17.68 -21.88 -1.95
CA PHE A 168 -18.27 -21.48 -0.67
C PHE A 168 -18.07 -22.54 0.41
N LYS A 169 -18.33 -23.81 0.09
CA LYS A 169 -18.10 -24.92 1.03
C LYS A 169 -16.62 -25.03 1.44
N CYS A 170 -15.68 -24.83 0.51
CA CYS A 170 -14.24 -24.76 0.81
C CYS A 170 -13.96 -23.68 1.87
N LEU A 171 -14.47 -22.47 1.64
CA LEU A 171 -14.22 -21.34 2.53
C LEU A 171 -14.85 -21.55 3.91
N VAL A 172 -16.06 -22.12 3.98
CA VAL A 172 -16.70 -22.48 5.25
C VAL A 172 -15.89 -23.52 6.00
N PHE A 173 -15.39 -24.55 5.31
CA PHE A 173 -14.53 -25.57 5.91
C PHE A 173 -13.24 -24.97 6.49
N ILE A 174 -12.53 -24.16 5.70
CA ILE A 174 -11.31 -23.45 6.13
C ILE A 174 -11.62 -22.51 7.31
N GLY A 175 -12.76 -21.81 7.29
CA GLY A 175 -13.19 -20.91 8.37
C GLY A 175 -13.63 -21.64 9.65
N ALA A 176 -13.97 -22.92 9.57
CA ALA A 176 -14.29 -23.77 10.71
C ALA A 176 -13.03 -24.28 11.44
N LEU A 177 -11.88 -24.37 10.74
CA LEU A 177 -10.58 -24.69 11.32
C LEU A 177 -10.10 -23.50 12.17
N ARG A 178 -10.53 -23.41 13.42
CA ARG A 178 -10.21 -22.28 14.32
C ARG A 178 -9.10 -22.58 15.31
N SER A 179 -8.74 -23.85 15.50
CA SER A 179 -7.68 -24.24 16.44
C SER A 179 -6.30 -23.75 15.95
N PRO A 180 -5.39 -23.39 16.87
CA PRO A 180 -3.98 -23.20 16.51
C PRO A 180 -3.35 -24.48 15.95
N GLU A 181 -3.83 -25.67 16.33
CA GLU A 181 -3.35 -26.97 15.82
C GLU A 181 -3.63 -27.13 14.32
N ASP A 182 -4.69 -26.51 13.81
CA ASP A 182 -5.07 -26.56 12.39
C ASP A 182 -4.34 -25.52 11.54
N ALA A 183 -3.44 -24.70 12.12
CA ALA A 183 -2.86 -23.55 11.44
C ALA A 183 -2.13 -23.91 10.15
N GLU A 184 -1.39 -25.03 10.16
CA GLU A 184 -0.65 -25.51 9.00
C GLU A 184 -1.60 -26.00 7.88
N VAL A 185 -2.60 -26.81 8.24
CA VAL A 185 -3.61 -27.31 7.30
C VAL A 185 -4.38 -26.15 6.68
N ARG A 186 -4.78 -25.18 7.50
CA ARG A 186 -5.47 -23.96 7.09
C ARG A 186 -4.63 -23.12 6.13
N ALA A 187 -3.35 -22.90 6.43
CA ALA A 187 -2.45 -22.15 5.54
C ALA A 187 -2.27 -22.85 4.19
N ARG A 188 -2.17 -24.19 4.19
CA ARG A 188 -2.03 -25.00 2.97
C ARG A 188 -3.29 -24.95 2.10
N LEU A 189 -4.47 -25.11 2.71
CA LEU A 189 -5.75 -25.02 2.00
C LEU A 189 -5.98 -23.61 1.44
N LEU A 190 -5.60 -22.56 2.17
CA LEU A 190 -5.62 -21.18 1.67
C LEU A 190 -4.70 -21.02 0.46
N SER A 191 -3.44 -21.47 0.54
CA SER A 191 -2.50 -21.37 -0.59
C SER A 191 -3.03 -22.07 -1.85
N ARG A 192 -3.64 -23.25 -1.72
CA ARG A 192 -4.26 -23.96 -2.85
C ARG A 192 -5.47 -23.23 -3.43
N LEU A 193 -6.31 -22.64 -2.59
CA LEU A 193 -7.50 -21.91 -3.04
C LEU A 193 -7.16 -20.58 -3.73
N ASP A 194 -5.98 -20.01 -3.47
CA ASP A 194 -5.46 -18.84 -4.17
C ASP A 194 -4.89 -19.19 -5.56
N GLN A 195 -4.41 -20.43 -5.74
CA GLN A 195 -3.85 -20.95 -6.99
C GLN A 195 -4.92 -21.56 -7.92
N ASP A 196 -5.92 -22.26 -7.37
CA ASP A 196 -6.98 -22.95 -8.11
C ASP A 196 -8.35 -22.28 -7.91
N LEU A 197 -8.74 -21.40 -8.84
CA LEU A 197 -10.08 -20.82 -8.88
C LEU A 197 -11.19 -21.82 -9.28
N ASN A 198 -10.93 -23.13 -9.37
CA ASN A 198 -11.90 -24.11 -9.87
C ASN A 198 -11.93 -25.43 -9.08
N ILE A 199 -11.93 -25.34 -7.74
CA ILE A 199 -12.02 -26.51 -6.87
C ILE A 199 -13.46 -27.03 -6.84
N GLN A 200 -13.67 -28.27 -7.32
CA GLN A 200 -14.93 -29.01 -7.20
C GLN A 200 -14.92 -29.92 -5.97
N LEU A 201 -16.07 -30.07 -5.30
CA LEU A 201 -16.26 -30.83 -4.06
C LEU A 201 -15.75 -32.28 -4.07
N GLY A 202 -15.54 -32.88 -5.23
CA GLY A 202 -15.01 -34.24 -5.34
C GLY A 202 -13.60 -34.41 -4.76
N THR A 203 -12.85 -33.32 -4.57
CA THR A 203 -11.43 -33.36 -4.17
C THR A 203 -11.15 -33.18 -2.68
N TYR A 204 -12.14 -33.01 -1.79
CA TYR A 204 -11.85 -32.81 -0.35
C TYR A 204 -11.18 -34.01 0.33
N GLN A 205 -11.53 -35.23 -0.08
CA GLN A 205 -10.85 -36.44 0.39
C GLN A 205 -9.39 -36.48 -0.09
N ASP A 206 -9.13 -36.00 -1.31
CA ASP A 206 -7.80 -35.94 -1.93
C ASP A 206 -6.92 -34.81 -1.35
N MET A 207 -7.51 -33.74 -0.83
CA MET A 207 -6.77 -32.66 -0.15
C MET A 207 -6.36 -33.00 1.29
N LEU A 208 -7.07 -33.94 1.90
CA LEU A 208 -6.79 -34.46 3.24
C LEU A 208 -5.97 -35.76 3.21
N ASP A 209 -5.65 -36.28 2.02
CA ASP A 209 -4.81 -37.48 1.87
C ASP A 209 -3.34 -37.15 2.26
N PRO A 210 -2.80 -37.79 3.32
CA PRO A 210 -1.39 -37.65 3.69
C PRO A 210 -0.42 -38.10 2.58
N SER A 211 -0.86 -38.91 1.62
CA SER A 211 -0.02 -39.43 0.52
C SER A 211 0.34 -38.39 -0.54
N MET A 212 -0.39 -37.28 -0.61
CA MET A 212 -0.05 -36.12 -1.46
C MET A 212 0.83 -35.09 -0.72
N CYS A 213 1.18 -35.35 0.54
CA CYS A 213 2.03 -34.49 1.39
C CYS A 213 3.51 -34.90 1.40
N THR A 214 3.95 -35.74 0.46
CA THR A 214 5.37 -35.97 0.19
C THR A 214 5.72 -35.36 -1.15
N TRP A 215 6.22 -34.12 -1.14
CA TRP A 215 7.37 -33.57 -1.90
C TRP A 215 7.68 -32.18 -1.35
#